data_AF-W3A7D4-F1
#
_entry.id   AF-W3A7D4-F1
#
_cell.length_a   1.000
_cell.length_b   1.000
_cell.length_c   1.000
_cell.angle_alpha   90.00
_cell.angle_beta   90.00
_cell.angle_gamma   90.00
#
_symmetry.space_group_name_H-M   'P 1'
#
loop_
_entity.id
_entity.type
_entity.pdbx_description
1 polymer ?
#
loop_
_entity_poly.entity_id
_entity_poly.type
_entity_poly.pdbx_seq_one_letter_code
_entity_poly.pdbx_strand_id
1 'polypeptide(L)'
;MASVMEVKTFPGWLQEDGYSCGVLVVLWFEQYMSIARATPPDQSIPVPRGNKLHPDELMYMRFKHFSYVFDRVVADADIHQ
;
A
#
# COMPACT_ATOMS: atom_id res chain seq x y z
N MET A 1 -1.92 -2.58 33.92
CA MET A 1 -1.18 -3.35 32.91
C MET A 1 -0.72 -2.37 31.84
N ALA A 2 0.59 -2.18 31.65
CA ALA A 2 1.09 -1.33 30.58
C ALA A 2 0.81 -2.04 29.25
N SER A 3 0.17 -1.35 28.30
CA SER A 3 0.06 -1.83 26.91
C SER A 3 1.48 -1.90 26.35
N VAL A 4 1.97 -3.11 26.11
CA VAL A 4 3.24 -3.32 25.40
C VAL A 4 2.92 -3.19 23.92
N MET A 5 3.49 -2.18 23.26
CA MET A 5 3.39 -2.05 21.82
C MET A 5 4.13 -3.22 21.17
N GLU A 6 3.39 -4.07 20.46
CA GLU A 6 3.99 -5.14 19.67
C GLU A 6 4.49 -4.55 18.34
N VAL A 7 5.81 -4.47 18.17
CA VAL A 7 6.43 -4.05 16.91
C VAL A 7 6.65 -5.30 16.04
N LYS A 8 6.11 -5.28 14.82
CA LYS A 8 6.33 -6.34 13.83
C LYS A 8 7.12 -5.78 12.65
N THR A 9 8.09 -6.55 12.18
CA THR A 9 8.86 -6.24 10.97
C THR A 9 8.40 -7.14 9.84
N PHE A 10 8.11 -6.54 8.69
CA PHE A 10 7.71 -7.27 7.49
C PHE A 10 8.71 -6.99 6.35
N PRO A 11 9.02 -7.97 5.50
CA PRO A 11 9.68 -7.71 4.23
C PRO A 11 8.84 -6.76 3.37
N GLY A 12 9.51 -5.84 2.71
CA GLY A 12 8.91 -4.88 1.78
C GLY A 12 9.78 -4.72 0.53
N TRP A 13 9.30 -3.93 -0.42
CA TRP A 13 10.06 -3.56 -1.62
C TRP A 13 11.28 -2.72 -1.24
N LEU A 14 12.42 -3.03 -1.87
CA LEU A 14 13.62 -2.22 -1.75
C LEU A 14 13.45 -0.92 -2.51
N GLN A 15 13.66 0.20 -1.83
CA GLN A 15 13.74 1.52 -2.43
C GLN A 15 15.18 1.83 -2.86
N GLU A 16 15.34 2.37 -4.07
CA GLU A 16 16.65 2.79 -4.60
C GLU A 16 16.77 4.29 -4.83
N ASP A 17 15.65 5.03 -4.81
CA ASP A 17 15.62 6.48 -4.95
C ASP A 17 15.42 7.18 -3.59
N GLY A 18 15.39 8.51 -3.58
CA GLY A 18 15.16 9.30 -2.37
C GLY A 18 13.70 9.61 -2.04
N TYR A 19 12.72 9.13 -2.83
CA TYR A 19 11.36 9.70 -2.84
C TYR A 19 10.23 8.70 -3.13
N SER A 20 10.48 7.40 -3.22
CA SER A 20 9.47 6.35 -3.49
C SER A 20 8.89 5.67 -2.26
N CYS A 21 9.36 5.97 -1.04
CA CYS A 21 8.92 5.28 0.18
C CYS A 21 7.40 5.30 0.34
N GLY A 22 6.75 6.44 0.13
CA GLY A 22 5.30 6.57 0.24
C GLY A 22 4.55 5.68 -0.75
N VAL A 23 5.03 5.57 -2.00
CA VAL A 23 4.41 4.74 -3.04
C VAL A 23 4.53 3.26 -2.67
N LEU A 24 5.70 2.84 -2.18
CA LEU A 24 5.97 1.47 -1.78
C LEU A 24 5.15 1.05 -0.55
N VAL A 25 4.97 1.95 0.41
CA VAL A 25 4.12 1.70 1.58
C VAL A 25 2.67 1.49 1.17
N VAL A 26 2.12 2.36 0.32
CA VAL A 26 0.73 2.21 -0.16
C VAL A 26 0.56 0.90 -0.92
N LEU A 27 1.46 0.59 -1.85
CA LEU A 27 1.43 -0.66 -2.59
C LEU A 27 1.51 -1.89 -1.68
N TRP A 28 2.35 -1.85 -0.64
CA TRP A 28 2.45 -2.94 0.32
C TRP A 28 1.16 -3.17 1.08
N PHE A 29 0.50 -2.09 1.52
CA PHE A 29 -0.80 -2.19 2.17
C PHE A 29 -1.90 -2.68 1.22
N GLU A 30 -1.91 -2.23 -0.04
CA GLU A 30 -2.86 -2.74 -1.04
C GLU A 30 -2.76 -4.27 -1.18
N GLN A 31 -1.53 -4.79 -1.33
CA GLN A 31 -1.30 -6.22 -1.48
C GLN A 31 -1.60 -6.98 -0.18
N TYR A 32 -1.15 -6.47 0.97
CA TYR A 32 -1.42 -7.09 2.27
C TYR A 32 -2.92 -7.20 2.54
N MET A 33 -3.68 -6.13 2.30
CA MET A 33 -5.13 -6.12 2.51
C MET A 33 -5.85 -7.04 1.53
N SER A 34 -5.38 -7.14 0.29
CA SER A 34 -5.92 -8.11 -0.68
C SER A 34 -5.75 -9.55 -0.18
N ILE A 35 -4.54 -9.91 0.28
CA ILE A 35 -4.25 -11.23 0.83
C ILE A 35 -5.05 -11.49 2.10
N ALA A 36 -5.09 -10.53 3.02
CA ALA A 36 -5.81 -10.64 4.29
C ALA A 36 -7.31 -10.92 4.08
N ARG A 37 -7.95 -10.26 3.10
CA ARG A 37 -9.37 -10.50 2.77
C ARG A 37 -9.63 -11.87 2.15
N ALA A 38 -8.63 -12.45 1.47
CA ALA A 38 -8.73 -13.77 0.86
C ALA A 38 -8.29 -14.91 1.81
N THR A 39 -7.63 -14.58 2.91
CA THR A 39 -7.12 -15.58 3.87
C THR A 39 -8.24 -16.00 4.83
N PRO A 40 -8.50 -17.32 4.99
CA PRO A 40 -9.44 -17.82 5.99
C PRO A 40 -9.10 -17.37 7.42
N PRO A 41 -10.10 -17.13 8.30
CA PRO A 41 -9.85 -16.62 9.66
C PRO A 41 -9.00 -17.53 10.56
N ASP A 42 -8.95 -18.81 10.26
CA ASP A 42 -8.19 -19.83 10.98
C ASP A 42 -6.72 -19.95 10.51
N GLN A 43 -6.32 -19.15 9.52
CA GLN A 43 -4.99 -19.19 8.93
C GLN A 43 -4.20 -17.90 9.18
N SER A 44 -2.89 -18.05 9.31
CA SER A 44 -1.98 -16.89 9.36
C SER A 44 -1.96 -16.18 8.00
N ILE A 45 -2.11 -14.86 8.00
CA ILE A 45 -2.04 -14.04 6.78
C ILE A 45 -0.63 -14.14 6.18
N PRO A 46 -0.49 -14.62 4.93
CA PRO A 46 0.78 -14.62 4.23
C PRO A 46 1.31 -13.19 4.07
N VAL A 47 2.58 -12.98 4.39
CA VAL A 47 3.21 -11.66 4.23
C VAL A 47 3.62 -11.45 2.76
N PRO A 48 3.24 -10.32 2.14
CA PRO A 48 3.71 -9.98 0.80
C PRO A 48 5.23 -9.97 0.75
N ARG A 49 5.81 -10.56 -0.31
CA ARG A 49 7.23 -10.42 -0.62
C ARG A 49 7.37 -9.53 -1.84
N GLY A 50 7.99 -8.37 -1.65
CA GLY A 50 8.34 -7.46 -2.74
C GLY A 50 9.79 -7.67 -3.16
N ASN A 51 10.02 -7.89 -4.45
CA ASN A 51 11.33 -7.66 -5.05
C ASN A 51 11.46 -6.17 -5.40
N LYS A 52 12.59 -5.75 -5.99
CA LYS A 52 12.70 -4.41 -6.56
C LYS A 52 11.63 -4.18 -7.66
N LEU A 53 11.02 -3.00 -7.68
CA LEU A 53 10.19 -2.54 -8.81
C LEU A 53 11.03 -1.80 -9.83
N HIS A 54 10.67 -1.94 -11.10
CA HIS A 54 11.25 -1.14 -12.17
C HIS A 54 10.79 0.34 -12.03
N PRO A 55 11.63 1.33 -12.40
CA PRO A 55 11.23 2.74 -12.36
C PRO A 55 9.92 3.05 -13.11
N ASP A 56 9.66 2.39 -14.23
CA ASP A 56 8.42 2.57 -14.98
C ASP A 56 7.18 2.06 -14.21
N GLU A 57 7.33 0.95 -13.49
CA GLU A 57 6.27 0.43 -12.62
C GLU A 57 6.02 1.40 -11.45
N LEU A 58 7.08 1.97 -10.87
CA LEU A 58 6.95 3.00 -9.83
C LEU A 58 6.22 4.24 -10.35
N MET A 59 6.54 4.68 -11.57
CA MET A 59 5.87 5.82 -12.19
C MET A 59 4.39 5.52 -12.44
N TYR A 60 4.08 4.34 -12.97
CA TYR A 60 2.71 3.89 -13.16
C TYR A 60 1.94 3.86 -11.83
N MET A 61 2.52 3.29 -10.77
CA MET A 61 1.89 3.22 -9.46
C MET A 61 1.64 4.61 -8.86
N ARG A 62 2.59 5.54 -9.03
CA ARG A 62 2.39 6.95 -8.64
C ARG A 62 1.17 7.55 -9.33
N PHE A 63 1.09 7.40 -10.64
CA PHE A 63 -0.01 7.92 -11.43
C PHE A 63 -1.33 7.29 -11.01
N LYS A 64 -1.39 5.96 -10.86
CA LYS A 64 -2.58 5.22 -10.40
C LYS A 64 -3.08 5.75 -9.06
N HIS A 65 -2.21 5.90 -8.07
CA HIS A 65 -2.59 6.42 -6.75
C HIS A 65 -3.09 7.87 -6.83
N PHE A 66 -2.42 8.71 -7.63
CA PHE A 66 -2.84 10.09 -7.84
C PHE A 66 -4.23 10.17 -8.48
N SER A 67 -4.47 9.43 -9.57
CA SER A 67 -5.77 9.39 -10.25
C SER A 67 -6.88 8.94 -9.32
N TYR A 68 -6.66 7.90 -8.50
CA TYR A 68 -7.66 7.44 -7.54
C TYR A 68 -8.09 8.54 -6.56
N VAL A 69 -7.13 9.30 -6.02
CA VAL A 69 -7.44 10.41 -5.10
C VAL A 69 -8.11 11.56 -5.85
N PHE A 70 -7.59 11.92 -7.02
CA PHE A 70 -8.12 13.01 -7.82
C PHE A 70 -9.58 12.78 -8.20
N ASP A 71 -9.90 11.59 -8.73
CA ASP A 71 -11.27 11.23 -9.13
C ASP A 71 -12.25 11.28 -7.95
N ARG A 72 -11.79 10.89 -6.75
CA ARG A 72 -12.59 10.97 -5.52
C ARG A 72 -12.83 12.41 -5.06
N VAL A 73 -11.78 13.24 -5.10
CA VAL A 73 -11.90 14.65 -4.73
C VAL A 73 -12.82 15.40 -5.70
N VAL A 74 -12.73 15.13 -7.00
CA VAL A 74 -13.63 15.72 -8.00
C VAL A 74 -15.07 15.23 -7.78
N ALA A 75 -15.28 13.93 -7.57
CA ALA A 75 -16.60 13.39 -7.28
C ALA A 75 -17.23 14.00 -6.00
N ASP A 76 -16.45 14.19 -4.94
CA ASP A 76 -16.94 14.83 -3.71
C ASP A 76 -17.26 16.32 -3.94
N ALA A 77 -16.50 17.03 -4.77
CA ALA A 77 -16.76 18.43 -5.11
C ALA A 77 -18.06 18.61 -5.91
N ASP A 78 -18.40 17.65 -6.78
CA ASP A 78 -19.65 17.66 -7.57
C ASP A 78 -20.90 17.36 -6.71
N ILE A 79 -20.76 16.61 -5.61
CA ILE A 79 -21.86 16.29 -4.68
C ILE A 79 -22.28 17.49 -3.81
N HIS A 80 -21.39 18.49 -3.68
CA HIS A 80 -21.60 19.65 -2.81
C HIS A 80 -21.98 20.94 -3.57
N GLN A 81 -22.34 20.85 -4.86
CA GLN A 81 -22.96 21.93 -5.66
C GLN A 81 -24.47 21.76 -5.76
#